data_AF-A0A918P3I8-F1
#
_entry.id   AF-A0A918P3I8-F1
#
_cell.length_a   1.000
_cell.length_b   1.000
_cell.length_c   1.000
_cell.angle_alpha   90.00
_cell.angle_beta   90.00
_cell.angle_gamma   90.00
#
_symmetry.space_group_name_H-M   'P 1'
#
loop_
_entity.id
_entity.type
_entity.pdbx_description
1 polymer ?
#
loop_
_entity_poly.entity_id
_entity_poly.type
_entity_poly.pdbx_seq_one_letter_code
_entity_poly.pdbx_strand_id
1 'polypeptide(L)'
;MYFIEDGKRRLVPDYTTLVALNSGGWPAVKRIAENELRGMETGRPLPSLREGSLLINATGRSFLARGGRLRPIPDAATLAHYPRRRVTSVKSADVRLFEPVVGEPLPSVHDANADVLAIDAYIRSLAPLPVEDNHDDRGPVVRQPGIAEVDGVAVEVLEQRVRMARQVADFVEISPVPDVMWAGAAVTGASVIPGSLAPIPLRRYPGWITVSTDLTLPSVRSRSRKLEEPTAHGYRDALADLIAELNPQDSAAAMSFRLEKISTLEEGMVSFGLNMKGSGWGVDAKARLDGHLDRSTTFGTFSQAYYQIAFTPEGSPPRFFTDDVSLENVKAYCGPDNPPCYIASVTYGRMLAFLVDSQASSLEVKAAFKAAWQAAVSGTADLDASYKDTLSRSMVHAVVVGGSSGPGGDVVVDPVTNLIPWIRNQLKVNRDLPAAPIQYTVRYLAPPHNLVRISRATDVVKIVDANVYGGRELAGTYQVGEGGGQGPVNTHIRLNRGDEVTITATGSIWAGWWFIGRNGPEGLDGPPKPWYPIPPVEGNNAIRGSMLIGGYDNSNWFPIGSGARQNVPDAYDDCELWLRLNDDDMTNGNGVFDVTVSVRRRLPVINALG
;
A
#
# COMPACT_ATOMS: atom_id res chain seq x y z
N MET A 1 -53.23 50.72 8.84
CA MET A 1 -53.71 49.92 7.71
C MET A 1 -53.20 48.50 7.90
N TYR A 2 -54.03 47.50 7.63
CA TYR A 2 -53.65 46.11 7.84
C TYR A 2 -53.87 45.29 6.57
N PHE A 3 -52.93 44.41 6.28
CA PHE A 3 -53.07 43.33 5.31
C PHE A 3 -53.68 42.13 6.05
N ILE A 4 -54.74 41.54 5.50
CA ILE A 4 -55.42 40.39 6.11
C ILE A 4 -54.94 39.13 5.39
N GLU A 5 -54.36 38.21 6.14
CA GLU A 5 -53.81 36.95 5.66
C GLU A 5 -54.07 35.87 6.71
N ASP A 6 -54.64 34.74 6.29
CA ASP A 6 -54.97 33.60 7.16
C ASP A 6 -55.73 33.99 8.45
N GLY A 7 -56.67 34.92 8.33
CA GLY A 7 -57.48 35.42 9.45
C GLY A 7 -56.74 36.36 10.42
N LYS A 8 -55.48 36.71 10.14
CA LYS A 8 -54.67 37.62 10.95
C LYS A 8 -54.54 38.99 10.29
N ARG A 9 -54.58 40.05 11.11
CA ARG A 9 -54.28 41.42 10.66
C ARG A 9 -52.79 41.71 10.81
N ARG A 10 -52.12 42.09 9.73
CA ARG A 10 -50.69 42.41 9.68
C ARG A 10 -50.50 43.88 9.34
N LEU A 11 -49.77 44.64 10.15
CA LEU A 11 -49.56 46.07 9.90
C LEU A 11 -48.81 46.30 8.58
N VAL A 12 -49.35 47.17 7.71
CA VAL A 12 -48.65 47.70 6.54
C VAL A 12 -47.94 49.00 6.96
N PRO A 13 -46.59 49.04 6.97
CA PRO A 13 -45.83 50.09 7.66
C PRO A 13 -45.72 51.42 6.89
N ASP A 14 -45.87 51.40 5.57
CA ASP A 14 -45.76 52.59 4.72
C ASP A 14 -46.48 52.41 3.37
N TYR A 15 -46.63 53.51 2.65
CA TYR A 15 -47.31 53.54 1.36
C TYR A 15 -46.58 52.73 0.27
N THR A 16 -45.25 52.71 0.29
CA THR A 16 -44.46 51.94 -0.69
C THR A 16 -44.75 50.44 -0.55
N THR A 17 -44.87 49.96 0.69
CA THR A 17 -45.25 48.58 0.99
C THR A 17 -46.67 48.27 0.54
N LEU A 18 -47.62 49.21 0.71
CA LEU A 18 -48.99 49.06 0.20
C LEU A 18 -49.00 48.89 -1.32
N VAL A 19 -48.32 49.78 -2.06
CA VAL A 19 -48.29 49.75 -3.53
C VAL A 19 -47.64 48.47 -4.06
N ALA A 20 -46.66 47.93 -3.34
CA ALA A 20 -46.04 46.66 -3.70
C ALA A 20 -46.94 45.45 -3.48
N LEU A 21 -47.80 45.47 -2.45
CA LEU A 21 -48.82 44.43 -2.25
C LEU A 21 -49.94 44.54 -3.28
N ASN A 22 -50.32 45.77 -3.64
CA ASN A 22 -51.38 46.05 -4.59
C ASN A 22 -51.10 47.35 -5.33
N SER A 23 -50.92 47.26 -6.65
CA SER A 23 -50.61 48.41 -7.52
C SER A 23 -51.69 49.49 -7.52
N GLY A 24 -52.92 49.16 -7.10
CA GLY A 24 -54.03 50.10 -6.92
C GLY A 24 -53.87 51.04 -5.72
N GLY A 25 -52.89 50.84 -4.82
CA GLY A 25 -52.57 51.76 -3.73
C GLY A 25 -53.76 52.01 -2.78
N TRP A 26 -53.96 53.28 -2.39
CA TRP A 26 -55.06 53.67 -1.49
C TRP A 26 -56.46 53.25 -2.00
N PRO A 27 -56.80 53.41 -3.29
CA PRO A 27 -58.04 52.89 -3.87
C PRO A 27 -58.32 51.39 -3.62
N ALA A 28 -57.28 50.57 -3.46
CA ALA A 28 -57.45 49.14 -3.18
C ALA A 28 -57.79 48.83 -1.71
N VAL A 29 -57.72 49.83 -0.82
CA VAL A 29 -57.95 49.65 0.62
C VAL A 29 -59.45 49.64 0.93
N LYS A 30 -59.95 48.51 1.43
CA LYS A 30 -61.32 48.40 1.94
C LYS A 30 -61.44 48.98 3.35
N ARG A 31 -62.52 49.72 3.61
CA ARG A 31 -62.89 50.17 4.96
C ARG A 31 -63.75 49.10 5.62
N ILE A 32 -63.40 48.71 6.83
CA ILE A 32 -64.17 47.78 7.67
C ILE A 32 -64.41 48.40 9.04
N ALA A 33 -65.39 47.87 9.79
CA ALA A 33 -65.72 48.37 11.11
C ALA A 33 -64.58 48.09 12.10
N GLU A 34 -64.34 49.01 13.04
CA GLU A 34 -63.21 48.91 13.96
C GLU A 34 -63.31 47.69 14.90
N ASN A 35 -64.52 47.32 15.31
CA ASN A 35 -64.79 46.13 16.12
C ASN A 35 -64.42 44.83 15.38
N GLU A 36 -64.73 44.73 14.09
CA GLU A 36 -64.36 43.60 13.23
C GLU A 36 -62.83 43.49 13.11
N LEU A 37 -62.15 44.61 12.87
CA LEU A 37 -60.70 44.66 12.81
C LEU A 37 -60.04 44.33 14.16
N ARG A 38 -60.63 44.73 15.29
CA ARG A 38 -60.14 44.41 16.65
C ARG A 38 -60.36 42.95 17.03
N GLY A 39 -61.35 42.28 16.45
CA GLY A 39 -61.62 40.85 16.66
C GLY A 39 -60.64 39.91 15.97
N MET A 40 -59.82 40.40 15.02
CA MET A 40 -58.83 39.60 14.32
C MET A 40 -57.52 39.46 15.12
N GLU A 41 -56.93 38.27 15.08
CA GLU A 41 -55.62 38.01 15.69
C GLU A 41 -54.55 38.91 15.05
N THR A 42 -53.67 39.50 15.85
CA THR A 42 -52.64 40.41 15.36
C THR A 42 -51.41 39.62 14.93
N GLY A 43 -51.11 39.63 13.64
CA GLY A 43 -49.92 39.02 13.06
C GLY A 43 -48.70 39.95 13.06
N ARG A 44 -47.53 39.39 12.68
CA ARG A 44 -46.29 40.17 12.53
C ARG A 44 -46.47 41.28 11.47
N PRO A 45 -46.02 42.52 11.74
CA PRO A 45 -45.98 43.57 10.72
C PRO A 45 -45.27 43.11 9.44
N LEU A 46 -45.73 43.62 8.29
CA LEU A 46 -45.03 43.41 7.03
C LEU A 46 -43.70 44.21 7.02
N PRO A 47 -42.67 43.72 6.32
CA PRO A 47 -41.44 44.48 6.18
C PRO A 47 -41.69 45.77 5.40
N SER A 48 -40.99 46.83 5.78
CA SER A 48 -41.04 48.10 5.07
C SER A 48 -40.27 48.02 3.77
N LEU A 49 -40.92 48.44 2.67
CA LEU A 49 -40.28 48.64 1.36
C LEU A 49 -39.90 50.11 1.10
N ARG A 50 -39.88 50.94 2.15
CA ARG A 50 -39.36 52.30 2.05
C ARG A 50 -37.93 52.28 1.53
N GLU A 51 -37.57 53.28 0.72
CA GLU A 51 -36.23 53.48 0.19
C GLU A 51 -35.15 53.30 1.29
N GLY A 52 -34.17 52.43 1.01
CA GLY A 52 -33.06 52.12 1.91
C GLY A 52 -33.36 51.09 2.99
N SER A 53 -34.56 50.47 3.02
CA SER A 53 -34.84 49.33 3.90
C SER A 53 -34.06 48.09 3.46
N LEU A 54 -33.36 47.46 4.40
CA LEU A 54 -32.55 46.27 4.17
C LEU A 54 -33.26 45.05 4.77
N LEU A 55 -33.65 44.09 3.94
CA LEU A 55 -34.33 42.88 4.36
C LEU A 55 -33.37 41.71 4.32
N ILE A 56 -33.27 40.93 5.41
CA ILE A 56 -32.38 39.77 5.48
C ILE A 56 -33.18 38.58 6.00
N ASN A 57 -33.18 37.45 5.28
CA ASN A 57 -33.85 36.25 5.76
C ASN A 57 -32.91 35.37 6.62
N ALA A 58 -33.45 34.30 7.20
CA ALA A 58 -32.66 33.38 8.04
C ALA A 58 -31.57 32.62 7.27
N THR A 59 -31.65 32.53 5.94
CA THR A 59 -30.64 31.87 5.08
C THR A 59 -29.57 32.85 4.59
N GLY A 60 -29.57 34.10 5.06
CA GLY A 60 -28.63 35.13 4.64
C GLY A 60 -28.93 35.81 3.30
N ARG A 61 -30.00 35.43 2.59
CA ARG A 61 -30.45 36.16 1.40
C ARG A 61 -30.90 37.55 1.82
N SER A 62 -30.38 38.56 1.13
CA SER A 62 -30.61 39.96 1.47
C SER A 62 -31.14 40.76 0.28
N PHE A 63 -31.98 41.75 0.58
CA PHE A 63 -32.64 42.61 -0.40
C PHE A 63 -32.60 44.06 0.05
N LEU A 64 -32.32 44.97 -0.87
CA LEU A 64 -32.42 46.40 -0.66
C LEU A 64 -33.69 46.94 -1.31
N ALA A 65 -34.55 47.58 -0.53
CA ALA A 65 -35.68 48.32 -1.08
C ALA A 65 -35.18 49.62 -1.74
N ARG A 66 -35.28 49.69 -3.07
CA ARG A 66 -34.77 50.82 -3.88
C ARG A 66 -35.63 51.03 -5.13
N GLY A 67 -36.09 52.27 -5.32
CA GLY A 67 -36.91 52.65 -6.48
C GLY A 67 -38.25 51.91 -6.56
N GLY A 68 -38.86 51.62 -5.40
CA GLY A 68 -40.13 50.88 -5.32
C GLY A 68 -40.02 49.38 -5.63
N ARG A 69 -38.80 48.85 -5.75
CA ARG A 69 -38.51 47.43 -5.97
C ARG A 69 -37.67 46.85 -4.83
N LEU A 70 -37.77 45.53 -4.64
CA LEU A 70 -36.82 44.77 -3.85
C LEU A 70 -35.67 44.31 -4.74
N ARG A 71 -34.48 44.88 -4.55
CA ARG A 71 -33.27 44.54 -5.29
C ARG A 71 -32.50 43.46 -4.52
N PRO A 72 -32.33 42.23 -5.03
CA PRO A 72 -31.46 41.24 -4.41
C PRO A 72 -30.03 41.77 -4.27
N ILE A 73 -29.39 41.52 -3.13
CA ILE A 73 -27.98 41.84 -2.94
C ILE A 73 -27.17 40.58 -3.31
N PRO A 74 -26.24 40.68 -4.26
CA PRO A 74 -25.59 39.51 -4.87
C PRO A 74 -24.64 38.77 -3.93
N ASP A 75 -23.97 39.47 -3.02
CA ASP A 75 -22.91 38.91 -2.16
C ASP A 75 -22.71 39.70 -0.87
N ALA A 76 -21.94 39.11 0.05
CA ALA A 76 -21.67 39.69 1.37
C ALA A 76 -20.81 40.97 1.30
N ALA A 77 -19.91 41.10 0.32
CA ALA A 77 -19.10 42.30 0.13
C ALA A 77 -19.99 43.48 -0.23
N THR A 78 -20.91 43.29 -1.17
CA THR A 78 -21.91 44.27 -1.59
C THR A 78 -22.85 44.61 -0.43
N LEU A 79 -23.28 43.62 0.36
CA LEU A 79 -24.06 43.83 1.58
C LEU A 79 -23.33 44.71 2.60
N ALA A 80 -22.01 44.56 2.74
CA ALA A 80 -21.20 45.31 3.70
C ALA A 80 -21.15 46.82 3.40
N HIS A 81 -21.39 47.24 2.15
CA HIS A 81 -21.49 48.66 1.79
C HIS A 81 -22.81 49.32 2.24
N TYR A 82 -23.82 48.54 2.64
CA TYR A 82 -25.11 49.08 3.05
C TYR A 82 -25.21 49.22 4.58
N PRO A 83 -25.58 50.42 5.08
CA PRO A 83 -25.67 50.66 6.51
C PRO A 83 -26.78 49.83 7.16
N ARG A 84 -26.46 49.15 8.26
CA ARG A 84 -27.41 48.27 8.98
C ARG A 84 -28.49 49.00 9.79
N ARG A 85 -28.69 50.31 9.57
CA ARG A 85 -29.59 51.17 10.35
C ARG A 85 -31.09 50.83 10.19
N ARG A 86 -31.47 50.13 9.12
CA ARG A 86 -32.85 49.68 8.84
C ARG A 86 -32.89 48.22 8.40
N VAL A 87 -32.22 47.34 9.15
CA VAL A 87 -32.28 45.90 8.89
C VAL A 87 -33.55 45.32 9.49
N THR A 88 -34.35 44.66 8.65
CA THR A 88 -35.50 43.87 9.07
C THR A 88 -35.26 42.41 8.75
N SER A 89 -35.31 41.55 9.77
CA SER A 89 -35.30 40.10 9.54
C SER A 89 -36.63 39.67 8.91
N VAL A 90 -36.63 38.98 7.77
CA VAL A 90 -37.85 38.58 7.05
C VAL A 90 -37.99 37.07 6.90
N LYS A 91 -39.23 36.55 6.89
CA LYS A 91 -39.49 35.15 6.56
C LYS A 91 -39.57 34.99 5.04
N SER A 92 -39.27 33.81 4.52
CA SER A 92 -39.40 33.53 3.07
C SER A 92 -40.83 33.72 2.56
N ALA A 93 -41.84 33.47 3.39
CA ALA A 93 -43.23 33.76 3.06
C ALA A 93 -43.51 35.27 2.87
N ASP A 94 -42.86 36.13 3.67
CA ASP A 94 -43.01 37.59 3.53
C ASP A 94 -42.39 38.08 2.23
N VAL A 95 -41.27 37.49 1.79
CA VAL A 95 -40.62 37.83 0.52
C VAL A 95 -41.51 37.44 -0.68
N ARG A 96 -42.21 36.30 -0.61
CA ARG A 96 -43.14 35.84 -1.66
C ARG A 96 -44.30 36.82 -1.90
N LEU A 97 -44.78 37.49 -0.87
CA LEU A 97 -45.81 38.54 -1.01
C LEU A 97 -45.36 39.70 -1.92
N PHE A 98 -44.06 39.89 -2.10
CA PHE A 98 -43.47 40.97 -2.89
C PHE A 98 -42.77 40.48 -4.16
N GLU A 99 -42.96 39.21 -4.55
CA GLU A 99 -42.38 38.63 -5.76
C GLU A 99 -42.61 39.49 -7.03
N PRO A 100 -43.80 40.11 -7.25
CA PRO A 100 -44.03 40.98 -8.40
C PRO A 100 -43.16 42.24 -8.46
N VAL A 101 -42.57 42.66 -7.32
CA VAL A 101 -41.72 43.86 -7.22
C VAL A 101 -40.24 43.51 -6.97
N VAL A 102 -39.87 42.24 -7.00
CA VAL A 102 -38.46 41.83 -7.01
C VAL A 102 -37.86 42.23 -8.35
N GLY A 103 -36.84 43.09 -8.31
CA GLY A 103 -36.11 43.53 -9.51
C GLY A 103 -34.79 42.78 -9.69
N GLU A 104 -34.04 43.18 -10.71
CA GLU A 104 -32.67 42.68 -10.94
C GLU A 104 -31.79 42.83 -9.70
N PRO A 105 -30.81 41.93 -9.47
CA PRO A 105 -29.82 42.11 -8.43
C PRO A 105 -29.09 43.46 -8.51
N LEU A 106 -28.55 43.93 -7.39
CA LEU A 106 -27.60 45.03 -7.42
C LEU A 106 -26.30 44.58 -8.13
N PRO A 107 -25.56 45.50 -8.78
CA PRO A 107 -24.21 45.20 -9.23
C PRO A 107 -23.36 44.77 -8.03
N SER A 108 -22.63 43.68 -8.20
CA SER A 108 -21.66 43.25 -7.22
C SER A 108 -20.50 44.25 -7.15
N VAL A 109 -20.01 44.53 -5.94
CA VAL A 109 -18.72 45.21 -5.73
C VAL A 109 -17.53 44.23 -5.76
N HIS A 110 -17.82 42.93 -5.72
CA HIS A 110 -16.85 41.85 -5.76
C HIS A 110 -16.46 41.57 -7.21
N ASP A 111 -15.18 41.74 -7.54
CA ASP A 111 -14.66 41.38 -8.85
C ASP A 111 -14.32 39.89 -8.89
N ALA A 112 -15.32 39.06 -9.17
CA ALA A 112 -15.14 37.61 -9.28
C ALA A 112 -14.07 37.20 -10.30
N ASN A 113 -13.82 38.00 -11.34
CA ASN A 113 -12.76 37.68 -12.31
C ASN A 113 -11.37 37.87 -11.69
N ALA A 114 -11.19 38.88 -10.83
CA ALA A 114 -9.95 39.09 -10.11
C ALA A 114 -9.66 37.94 -9.14
N ASP A 115 -10.65 37.46 -8.39
CA ASP A 115 -10.50 36.29 -7.51
C ASP A 115 -10.20 35.02 -8.28
N VAL A 116 -10.90 34.77 -9.40
CA VAL A 116 -10.65 33.64 -10.29
C VAL A 116 -9.20 33.63 -10.79
N LEU A 117 -8.66 34.79 -11.21
CA LEU A 117 -7.25 34.93 -11.62
C LEU A 117 -6.27 34.75 -10.45
N ALA A 118 -6.59 35.30 -9.27
CA ALA A 118 -5.75 35.19 -8.09
C ALA A 118 -5.68 33.75 -7.56
N ILE A 119 -6.79 33.01 -7.60
CA ILE A 119 -6.88 31.60 -7.25
C ILE A 119 -6.05 30.76 -8.23
N ASP A 120 -6.19 30.97 -9.54
CA ASP A 120 -5.41 30.25 -10.54
C ASP A 120 -3.90 30.50 -10.40
N ALA A 121 -3.49 31.76 -10.24
CA ALA A 121 -2.10 32.13 -9.99
C ALA A 121 -1.57 31.48 -8.71
N TYR A 122 -2.36 31.46 -7.64
CA TYR A 122 -1.99 30.80 -6.39
C TYR A 122 -1.83 29.30 -6.57
N ILE A 123 -2.81 28.61 -7.16
CA ILE A 123 -2.76 27.15 -7.38
C ILE A 123 -1.55 26.76 -8.25
N ARG A 124 -1.25 27.52 -9.31
CA ARG A 124 -0.08 27.29 -10.17
C ARG A 124 1.25 27.55 -9.46
N SER A 125 1.26 28.38 -8.42
CA SER A 125 2.46 28.65 -7.62
C SER A 125 2.81 27.52 -6.64
N LEU A 126 1.87 26.61 -6.36
CA LEU A 126 2.08 25.50 -5.44
C LEU A 126 2.88 24.38 -6.10
N ALA A 127 3.88 23.88 -5.40
CA ALA A 127 4.67 22.75 -5.86
C ALA A 127 3.83 21.46 -5.80
N PRO A 128 4.07 20.48 -6.70
CA PRO A 128 3.56 19.13 -6.51
C PRO A 128 4.15 18.51 -5.23
N LEU A 129 3.48 17.49 -4.70
CA LEU A 129 4.00 16.69 -3.58
C LEU A 129 5.35 16.07 -3.95
N PRO A 130 6.28 15.95 -2.98
CA PRO A 130 7.59 15.35 -3.22
C PRO A 130 7.44 13.86 -3.57
N VAL A 131 8.23 13.41 -4.54
CA VAL A 131 8.28 12.03 -5.00
C VAL A 131 9.75 11.61 -5.14
N GLU A 132 10.12 10.56 -4.43
CA GLU A 132 11.35 9.79 -4.60
C GLU A 132 11.20 8.75 -5.72
N ASP A 133 12.26 8.47 -6.46
CA ASP A 133 12.28 7.40 -7.48
C ASP A 133 12.23 6.00 -6.86
N ASN A 134 11.81 5.02 -7.65
CA ASN A 134 11.82 3.62 -7.22
C ASN A 134 13.27 3.18 -6.97
N HIS A 135 13.58 2.74 -5.75
CA HIS A 135 14.91 2.25 -5.39
C HIS A 135 14.82 1.18 -4.30
N ASP A 136 15.88 0.37 -4.22
CA ASP A 136 16.15 -0.62 -3.18
C ASP A 136 17.59 -0.39 -2.67
N ASP A 137 17.74 0.49 -1.69
CA ASP A 137 19.06 0.90 -1.20
C ASP A 137 19.53 -0.03 -0.09
N ARG A 138 20.70 -0.65 -0.29
CA ARG A 138 21.34 -1.52 0.71
C ARG A 138 21.89 -0.67 1.85
N GLY A 139 21.40 -0.93 3.06
CA GLY A 139 21.85 -0.37 4.32
C GLY A 139 22.79 -1.32 5.06
N PRO A 140 22.95 -1.14 6.39
CA PRO A 140 23.91 -1.90 7.19
C PRO A 140 23.59 -3.40 7.24
N VAL A 141 24.65 -4.21 7.35
CA VAL A 141 24.56 -5.64 7.64
C VAL A 141 23.94 -5.84 9.01
N VAL A 142 22.87 -6.64 9.07
CA VAL A 142 22.14 -6.96 10.30
C VAL A 142 22.68 -8.24 10.92
N ARG A 143 23.05 -9.23 10.09
CA ARG A 143 23.60 -10.52 10.52
C ARG A 143 24.81 -10.90 9.67
N GLN A 144 25.90 -11.29 10.32
CA GLN A 144 27.11 -11.81 9.65
C GLN A 144 26.83 -13.15 8.95
N PRO A 145 27.62 -13.52 7.92
CA PRO A 145 27.46 -14.79 7.21
C PRO A 145 27.35 -15.97 8.16
N GLY A 146 26.30 -16.77 8.01
CA GLY A 146 26.07 -17.97 8.79
C GLY A 146 25.22 -18.97 8.01
N ILE A 147 25.40 -20.26 8.29
CA ILE A 147 24.61 -21.31 7.65
C ILE A 147 23.19 -21.28 8.24
N ALA A 148 22.21 -21.01 7.39
CA ALA A 148 20.79 -21.12 7.70
C ALA A 148 20.11 -22.00 6.66
N GLU A 149 19.03 -22.65 7.03
CA GLU A 149 18.17 -23.32 6.06
C GLU A 149 17.21 -22.30 5.46
N VAL A 150 17.28 -22.05 4.15
CA VAL A 150 16.37 -21.18 3.41
C VAL A 150 15.68 -22.01 2.34
N ASP A 151 14.35 -22.02 2.35
CA ASP A 151 13.54 -22.82 1.41
C ASP A 151 13.97 -24.31 1.36
N GLY A 152 14.36 -24.89 2.51
CA GLY A 152 14.78 -26.31 2.65
C GLY A 152 16.22 -26.61 2.22
N VAL A 153 17.02 -25.58 1.95
CA VAL A 153 18.41 -25.71 1.50
C VAL A 153 19.34 -24.99 2.47
N ALA A 154 20.39 -25.65 2.95
CA ALA A 154 21.37 -24.97 3.78
C ALA A 154 22.19 -24.00 2.93
N VAL A 155 22.10 -22.73 3.28
CA VAL A 155 22.72 -21.61 2.59
C VAL A 155 23.52 -20.77 3.58
N GLU A 156 24.64 -20.24 3.15
CA GLU A 156 25.26 -19.11 3.84
C GLU A 156 24.45 -17.85 3.50
N VAL A 157 23.84 -17.22 4.50
CA VAL A 157 23.02 -16.02 4.28
C VAL A 157 23.71 -14.77 4.80
N LEU A 158 23.63 -13.70 4.01
CA LEU A 158 23.92 -12.34 4.44
C LEU A 158 22.61 -11.56 4.50
N GLU A 159 22.22 -11.12 5.70
CA GLU A 159 21.06 -10.28 5.91
C GLU A 159 21.47 -8.81 6.01
N GLN A 160 20.85 -7.96 5.20
CA GLN A 160 21.04 -6.50 5.22
C GLN A 160 19.71 -5.80 5.35
N ARG A 161 19.72 -4.63 6.00
CA ARG A 161 18.58 -3.73 5.96
C ARG A 161 18.53 -3.10 4.56
N VAL A 162 17.39 -3.16 3.88
CA VAL A 162 17.15 -2.56 2.58
C VAL A 162 16.06 -1.51 2.74
N ARG A 163 16.36 -0.27 2.33
CA ARG A 163 15.35 0.79 2.21
C ARG A 163 14.71 0.66 0.84
N MET A 164 13.43 0.31 0.82
CA MET A 164 12.66 0.16 -0.40
C MET A 164 11.74 1.37 -0.56
N ALA A 165 11.77 2.02 -1.73
CA ALA A 165 10.78 3.04 -2.09
C ALA A 165 10.08 2.70 -3.42
N ARG A 166 8.77 2.95 -3.48
CA ARG A 166 7.93 2.76 -4.67
C ARG A 166 7.03 3.97 -4.89
N GLN A 167 6.98 4.45 -6.12
CA GLN A 167 6.03 5.46 -6.58
C GLN A 167 4.67 4.83 -6.84
N VAL A 168 3.62 5.48 -6.35
CA VAL A 168 2.23 5.05 -6.52
C VAL A 168 1.39 6.20 -7.06
N ALA A 169 0.59 5.90 -8.09
CA ALA A 169 -0.41 6.81 -8.68
C ALA A 169 -1.84 6.22 -8.63
N ASP A 170 -1.93 4.88 -8.57
CA ASP A 170 -3.14 4.11 -8.38
C ASP A 170 -3.27 3.75 -6.90
N PHE A 171 -4.09 4.49 -6.18
CA PHE A 171 -4.26 4.31 -4.75
C PHE A 171 -5.29 3.23 -4.50
N VAL A 172 -4.87 2.14 -3.86
CA VAL A 172 -5.76 1.08 -3.41
C VAL A 172 -6.08 1.32 -1.94
N GLU A 173 -7.36 1.37 -1.60
CA GLU A 173 -7.82 1.61 -0.23
C GLU A 173 -8.54 0.40 0.33
N ILE A 174 -8.01 -0.17 1.40
CA ILE A 174 -8.60 -1.34 2.07
C ILE A 174 -9.80 -0.93 2.93
N SER A 175 -9.82 0.32 3.40
CA SER A 175 -10.90 0.88 4.22
C SER A 175 -11.40 2.19 3.61
N PRO A 176 -12.24 2.14 2.56
CA PRO A 176 -12.67 3.33 1.84
C PRO A 176 -13.46 4.27 2.76
N VAL A 177 -13.24 5.58 2.60
CA VAL A 177 -13.95 6.63 3.34
C VAL A 177 -15.11 7.13 2.46
N PRO A 178 -16.37 6.66 2.63
CA PRO A 178 -17.41 6.78 1.60
C PRO A 178 -17.94 8.19 1.35
N ASP A 179 -17.71 9.13 2.27
CA ASP A 179 -18.09 10.54 2.15
C ASP A 179 -17.15 11.35 1.24
N VAL A 180 -15.88 10.93 1.13
CA VAL A 180 -14.86 11.61 0.32
C VAL A 180 -14.45 10.82 -0.92
N MET A 181 -14.51 9.48 -0.88
CA MET A 181 -14.04 8.62 -1.98
C MET A 181 -15.06 8.50 -3.13
N TRP A 182 -15.16 9.55 -3.94
CA TRP A 182 -15.98 9.59 -5.15
C TRP A 182 -15.35 10.46 -6.25
N ALA A 183 -15.59 10.14 -7.52
CA ALA A 183 -14.98 10.87 -8.64
C ALA A 183 -15.51 12.30 -8.73
N GLY A 184 -14.62 13.29 -8.60
CA GLY A 184 -14.95 14.72 -8.53
C GLY A 184 -14.86 15.34 -7.14
N ALA A 185 -14.61 14.54 -6.10
CA ALA A 185 -14.29 15.07 -4.77
C ALA A 185 -13.00 15.88 -4.82
N ALA A 186 -13.04 17.15 -4.40
CA ALA A 186 -11.83 17.93 -4.16
C ALA A 186 -11.23 17.55 -2.80
N VAL A 187 -9.91 17.33 -2.76
CA VAL A 187 -9.18 16.87 -1.58
C VAL A 187 -7.86 17.63 -1.42
N THR A 188 -7.37 17.69 -0.21
CA THR A 188 -6.07 18.29 0.10
C THR A 188 -4.94 17.32 -0.27
N GLY A 189 -3.87 17.80 -0.92
CA GLY A 189 -2.75 16.96 -1.37
C GLY A 189 -2.06 16.23 -0.23
N ALA A 190 -1.85 16.90 0.91
CA ALA A 190 -1.22 16.30 2.09
C ALA A 190 -2.01 15.09 2.64
N SER A 191 -3.32 15.03 2.40
CA SER A 191 -4.17 13.92 2.82
C SER A 191 -4.05 12.66 1.94
N VAL A 192 -3.54 12.80 0.71
CA VAL A 192 -3.35 11.70 -0.24
C VAL A 192 -2.22 10.76 0.21
N ILE A 193 -1.13 11.31 0.77
CA ILE A 193 0.05 10.56 1.21
C ILE A 193 -0.33 9.46 2.22
N PRO A 194 -1.02 9.76 3.34
CA PRO A 194 -1.43 8.75 4.32
C PRO A 194 -2.75 8.04 3.96
N GLY A 195 -3.31 8.24 2.76
CA GLY A 195 -4.64 7.71 2.38
C GLY A 195 -5.81 8.26 3.18
N SER A 196 -5.59 9.29 4.00
CA SER A 196 -6.57 9.86 4.93
C SER A 196 -7.32 11.02 4.31
N LEU A 197 -7.97 10.77 3.17
CA LEU A 197 -8.50 11.82 2.30
C LEU A 197 -9.31 12.87 3.07
N ALA A 198 -8.88 14.13 2.97
CA ALA A 198 -9.53 15.27 3.62
C ALA A 198 -10.15 16.18 2.53
N PRO A 199 -11.48 16.44 2.59
CA PRO A 199 -12.17 17.14 1.52
C PRO A 199 -11.89 18.65 1.54
N ILE A 200 -11.98 19.28 0.37
CA ILE A 200 -12.06 20.73 0.20
C ILE A 200 -13.55 21.07 -0.04
N PRO A 201 -14.29 21.53 0.97
CA PRO A 201 -15.75 21.71 0.93
C PRO A 201 -16.16 23.05 0.30
N LEU A 202 -15.43 23.51 -0.72
CA LEU A 202 -15.74 24.73 -1.47
C LEU A 202 -16.66 24.40 -2.65
N ARG A 203 -17.53 25.36 -3.00
CA ARG A 203 -18.45 25.23 -4.13
C ARG A 203 -17.66 25.20 -5.46
N ARG A 204 -18.10 24.35 -6.38
CA ARG A 204 -17.40 24.04 -7.63
C ARG A 204 -18.31 24.25 -8.83
N TYR A 205 -17.72 24.62 -9.95
CA TYR A 205 -18.42 24.62 -11.24
C TYR A 205 -18.84 23.19 -11.62
N PRO A 206 -19.83 23.04 -12.52
CA PRO A 206 -20.26 21.74 -13.00
C PRO A 206 -19.11 20.89 -13.57
N GLY A 207 -19.36 19.59 -13.62
CA GLY A 207 -18.46 18.63 -14.27
C GLY A 207 -19.23 17.43 -14.80
N TRP A 208 -18.53 16.57 -15.51
CA TRP A 208 -19.08 15.33 -16.05
C TRP A 208 -18.53 14.16 -15.28
N ILE A 209 -19.40 13.25 -14.86
CA ILE A 209 -18.99 11.90 -14.51
C ILE A 209 -19.23 10.98 -15.70
N THR A 210 -18.26 10.12 -15.99
CA THR A 210 -18.34 9.11 -17.04
C THR A 210 -18.15 7.75 -16.39
N VAL A 211 -19.18 6.90 -16.44
CA VAL A 211 -19.12 5.51 -16.00
C VAL A 211 -18.75 4.66 -17.20
N SER A 212 -17.72 3.84 -17.06
CA SER A 212 -17.26 2.88 -18.06
C SER A 212 -17.28 1.47 -17.48
N THR A 213 -17.79 0.50 -18.24
CA THR A 213 -17.91 -0.91 -17.81
C THR A 213 -17.85 -1.85 -19.01
N ASP A 214 -17.24 -3.02 -18.80
CA ASP A 214 -17.28 -4.13 -19.77
C ASP A 214 -18.44 -5.11 -19.49
N LEU A 215 -19.27 -4.84 -18.47
CA LEU A 215 -20.38 -5.69 -18.04
C LEU A 215 -21.69 -5.46 -18.84
N THR A 216 -21.62 -4.97 -20.07
CA THR A 216 -22.80 -4.64 -20.89
C THR A 216 -22.81 -5.40 -22.21
N LEU A 217 -23.96 -5.97 -22.59
CA LEU A 217 -24.22 -6.54 -23.92
C LEU A 217 -25.43 -5.81 -24.55
N PRO A 218 -25.41 -5.39 -25.85
CA PRO A 218 -24.38 -5.66 -26.86
C PRO A 218 -23.51 -4.46 -27.30
N SER A 219 -23.48 -3.28 -26.65
CA SER A 219 -22.57 -2.20 -27.15
C SER A 219 -22.30 -0.97 -26.28
N VAL A 220 -23.18 -0.55 -25.36
CA VAL A 220 -22.95 0.71 -24.61
C VAL A 220 -22.09 0.45 -23.38
N ARG A 221 -20.77 0.61 -23.54
CA ARG A 221 -19.78 0.42 -22.47
C ARG A 221 -19.48 1.67 -21.65
N SER A 222 -20.05 2.82 -22.02
CA SER A 222 -19.92 4.03 -21.22
C SER A 222 -21.13 4.95 -21.32
N ARG A 223 -21.43 5.64 -20.23
CA ARG A 223 -22.43 6.71 -20.16
C ARG A 223 -21.89 7.86 -19.31
N SER A 224 -22.30 9.08 -19.65
CA SER A 224 -21.88 10.27 -18.92
C SER A 224 -23.08 11.05 -18.43
N ARG A 225 -22.92 11.69 -17.28
CA ARG A 225 -23.92 12.58 -16.70
C ARG A 225 -23.26 13.83 -16.16
N LYS A 226 -23.91 14.96 -16.40
CA LYS A 226 -23.48 16.25 -15.87
C LYS A 226 -23.88 16.33 -14.39
N LEU A 227 -22.92 16.72 -13.56
CA LEU A 227 -23.13 17.13 -12.18
C LEU A 227 -23.19 18.65 -12.15
N GLU A 228 -24.40 19.21 -12.06
CA GLU A 228 -24.60 20.67 -11.98
C GLU A 228 -23.94 21.26 -10.72
N GLU A 229 -24.03 20.54 -9.60
CA GLU A 229 -23.28 20.83 -8.39
C GLU A 229 -22.51 19.57 -7.98
N PRO A 230 -21.16 19.55 -8.11
CA PRO A 230 -20.36 18.40 -7.73
C PRO A 230 -20.35 18.18 -6.21
N THR A 231 -21.37 17.51 -5.68
CA THR A 231 -21.51 17.12 -4.27
C THR A 231 -21.61 15.61 -4.16
N ALA A 232 -21.27 15.04 -2.99
CA ALA A 232 -21.38 13.60 -2.77
C ALA A 232 -22.82 13.07 -2.98
N HIS A 233 -23.83 13.87 -2.64
CA HIS A 233 -25.23 13.51 -2.88
C HIS A 233 -25.58 13.52 -4.37
N GLY A 234 -25.29 14.61 -5.08
CA GLY A 234 -25.55 14.70 -6.52
C GLY A 234 -24.79 13.64 -7.32
N TYR A 235 -23.56 13.30 -6.88
CA TYR A 235 -22.79 12.20 -7.42
C TYR A 235 -23.49 10.85 -7.26
N ARG A 236 -23.97 10.52 -6.04
CA ARG A 236 -24.65 9.25 -5.77
C ARG A 236 -25.92 9.10 -6.58
N ASP A 237 -26.71 10.16 -6.68
CA ASP A 237 -27.96 10.15 -7.47
C ASP A 237 -27.65 9.96 -8.96
N ALA A 238 -26.68 10.73 -9.48
CA ALA A 238 -26.23 10.60 -10.86
C ALA A 238 -25.65 9.22 -11.18
N LEU A 239 -24.90 8.63 -10.23
CA LEU A 239 -24.35 7.29 -10.36
C LEU A 239 -25.45 6.23 -10.36
N ALA A 240 -26.41 6.30 -9.44
CA ALA A 240 -27.52 5.36 -9.37
C ALA A 240 -28.29 5.30 -10.70
N ASP A 241 -28.57 6.46 -11.27
CA ASP A 241 -29.26 6.55 -12.57
C ASP A 241 -28.38 6.02 -13.71
N LEU A 242 -27.09 6.35 -13.76
CA LEU A 242 -26.17 5.85 -14.79
C LEU A 242 -26.03 4.32 -14.74
N ILE A 243 -25.97 3.72 -13.55
CA ILE A 243 -25.91 2.26 -13.40
C ILE A 243 -27.23 1.63 -13.83
N ALA A 244 -28.38 2.23 -13.47
CA ALA A 244 -29.69 1.76 -13.91
C ALA A 244 -29.84 1.82 -15.44
N GLU A 245 -29.36 2.90 -16.08
CA GLU A 245 -29.37 3.06 -17.54
C GLU A 245 -28.42 2.09 -18.25
N LEU A 246 -27.23 1.87 -17.70
CA LEU A 246 -26.26 0.91 -18.23
C LEU A 246 -26.74 -0.53 -18.09
N ASN A 247 -27.54 -0.81 -17.05
CA ASN A 247 -28.11 -2.11 -16.74
C ASN A 247 -27.07 -3.25 -16.87
N PRO A 248 -25.94 -3.17 -16.13
CA PRO A 248 -24.86 -4.15 -16.26
C PRO A 248 -25.37 -5.55 -15.96
N GLN A 249 -25.03 -6.51 -16.81
CA GLN A 249 -25.39 -7.92 -16.68
C GLN A 249 -24.21 -8.70 -16.12
N ASP A 250 -24.49 -9.89 -15.56
CA ASP A 250 -23.45 -10.82 -15.12
C ASP A 250 -22.56 -11.22 -16.31
N SER A 251 -21.35 -10.67 -16.33
CA SER A 251 -20.30 -10.95 -17.31
C SER A 251 -18.95 -11.00 -16.57
N ALA A 252 -17.93 -11.53 -17.23
CA ALA A 252 -16.58 -11.55 -16.67
C ALA A 252 -16.02 -10.12 -16.59
N ALA A 253 -16.12 -9.51 -15.41
CA ALA A 253 -15.45 -8.25 -15.08
C ALA A 253 -13.94 -8.37 -15.29
N ALA A 254 -13.27 -7.23 -15.52
CA ALA A 254 -11.82 -7.20 -15.66
C ALA A 254 -11.14 -7.69 -14.38
N MET A 255 -10.34 -8.75 -14.51
CA MET A 255 -9.66 -9.44 -13.40
C MET A 255 -8.17 -9.18 -13.44
N SER A 256 -7.57 -8.91 -12.27
CA SER A 256 -6.11 -8.80 -12.09
C SER A 256 -5.69 -9.69 -10.93
N PHE A 257 -4.60 -10.43 -11.10
CA PHE A 257 -3.99 -11.26 -10.05
C PHE A 257 -2.48 -10.99 -10.01
N ARG A 258 -1.96 -10.72 -8.83
CA ARG A 258 -0.53 -10.51 -8.56
C ARG A 258 -0.16 -11.22 -7.25
N LEU A 259 1.02 -11.83 -7.20
CA LEU A 259 1.52 -12.57 -6.04
C LEU A 259 3.05 -12.51 -6.02
N GLU A 260 3.63 -12.00 -4.94
CA GLU A 260 5.08 -11.82 -4.80
C GLU A 260 5.59 -12.30 -3.44
N LYS A 261 6.86 -12.73 -3.39
CA LYS A 261 7.56 -13.00 -2.12
C LYS A 261 7.72 -11.70 -1.36
N ILE A 262 7.50 -11.74 -0.05
CA ILE A 262 7.74 -10.62 0.86
C ILE A 262 8.49 -11.08 2.10
N SER A 263 9.26 -10.19 2.69
CA SER A 263 9.91 -10.38 3.99
C SER A 263 9.10 -9.75 5.13
N THR A 264 8.34 -8.67 4.85
CA THR A 264 7.43 -8.05 5.84
C THR A 264 6.09 -7.65 5.20
N LEU A 265 5.04 -7.48 6.01
CA LEU A 265 3.76 -7.00 5.52
C LEU A 265 3.89 -5.61 4.91
N GLU A 266 4.70 -4.74 5.53
CA GLU A 266 5.03 -3.41 5.06
C GLU A 266 5.68 -3.44 3.67
N GLU A 267 6.57 -4.41 3.41
CA GLU A 267 7.12 -4.64 2.07
C GLU A 267 6.02 -4.93 1.05
N GLY A 268 5.09 -5.83 1.40
CA GLY A 268 3.96 -6.18 0.55
C GLY A 268 3.07 -4.97 0.29
N MET A 269 2.73 -4.20 1.32
CA MET A 269 1.91 -2.99 1.19
C MET A 269 2.55 -1.95 0.27
N VAL A 270 3.87 -1.70 0.42
CA VAL A 270 4.61 -0.77 -0.45
C VAL A 270 4.69 -1.31 -1.88
N SER A 271 5.01 -2.59 -2.06
CA SER A 271 5.16 -3.23 -3.38
C SER A 271 3.86 -3.28 -4.19
N PHE A 272 2.73 -3.39 -3.50
CA PHE A 272 1.40 -3.45 -4.11
C PHE A 272 0.68 -2.09 -4.09
N GLY A 273 1.30 -1.03 -3.55
CA GLY A 273 0.72 0.31 -3.52
C GLY A 273 -0.50 0.46 -2.61
N LEU A 274 -0.63 -0.39 -1.59
CA LEU A 274 -1.80 -0.44 -0.71
C LEU A 274 -1.73 0.68 0.36
N ASN A 275 -2.85 1.38 0.54
CA ASN A 275 -3.13 2.16 1.74
C ASN A 275 -3.77 1.25 2.78
N MET A 276 -3.07 1.07 3.89
CA MET A 276 -3.61 0.41 5.07
C MET A 276 -3.38 1.28 6.29
N LYS A 277 -4.47 1.76 6.89
CA LYS A 277 -4.44 2.08 8.32
C LYS A 277 -4.60 0.78 9.10
N GLY A 278 -3.81 0.62 10.16
CA GLY A 278 -3.83 -0.59 10.97
C GLY A 278 -5.23 -0.98 11.44
N SER A 279 -5.67 -2.18 11.03
CA SER A 279 -6.69 -3.06 11.63
C SER A 279 -7.13 -4.18 10.67
N GLY A 280 -6.84 -4.07 9.36
CA GLY A 280 -7.30 -5.04 8.35
C GLY A 280 -6.63 -6.42 8.40
N TRP A 281 -5.40 -6.49 8.92
CA TRP A 281 -4.72 -7.74 9.25
C TRP A 281 -4.59 -7.80 10.78
N GLY A 282 -5.12 -8.85 11.40
CA GLY A 282 -5.01 -9.05 12.85
C GLY A 282 -3.55 -9.11 13.32
N VAL A 283 -3.32 -8.94 14.62
CA VAL A 283 -2.00 -9.06 15.26
C VAL A 283 -1.32 -10.38 14.90
N ASP A 284 -2.11 -11.45 14.74
CA ASP A 284 -1.64 -12.79 14.36
C ASP A 284 -1.01 -12.85 12.97
N ALA A 285 -1.49 -12.04 12.01
CA ALA A 285 -0.91 -12.02 10.66
C ALA A 285 0.46 -11.32 10.66
N LYS A 286 0.63 -10.31 11.51
CA LYS A 286 1.92 -9.62 11.71
C LYS A 286 2.92 -10.51 12.45
N ALA A 287 2.48 -11.25 13.47
CA ALA A 287 3.34 -12.13 14.26
C ALA A 287 3.88 -13.34 13.48
N ARG A 288 3.23 -13.76 12.38
CA ARG A 288 3.66 -14.91 11.54
C ARG A 288 4.68 -14.55 10.47
N LEU A 289 4.80 -13.27 10.14
CA LEU A 289 5.87 -12.77 9.28
C LEU A 289 7.22 -12.76 9.98
N ASP A 290 7.24 -12.86 11.32
CA ASP A 290 8.48 -12.90 12.08
C ASP A 290 9.16 -14.28 12.02
N GLY A 291 10.18 -14.37 11.17
CA GLY A 291 11.50 -14.79 11.64
C GLY A 291 11.98 -16.21 11.32
N HIS A 292 11.23 -17.00 10.57
CA HIS A 292 11.63 -18.37 10.22
C HIS A 292 12.14 -18.46 8.77
N LEU A 293 13.47 -18.58 8.61
CA LEU A 293 14.14 -18.67 7.31
C LEU A 293 13.74 -19.93 6.52
N ASP A 294 13.25 -20.96 7.20
CA ASP A 294 12.75 -22.22 6.65
C ASP A 294 11.32 -22.10 6.07
N ARG A 295 10.71 -20.91 6.13
CA ARG A 295 9.37 -20.65 5.60
C ARG A 295 9.39 -19.57 4.54
N SER A 296 8.54 -19.71 3.54
CA SER A 296 8.31 -18.68 2.54
C SER A 296 7.00 -17.94 2.80
N THR A 297 7.07 -16.61 2.73
CA THR A 297 5.86 -15.78 2.78
C THR A 297 5.65 -15.08 1.45
N THR A 298 4.44 -15.19 0.91
CA THR A 298 4.03 -14.48 -0.30
C THR A 298 2.80 -13.63 -0.02
N PHE A 299 2.77 -12.45 -0.63
CA PHE A 299 1.65 -11.53 -0.55
C PHE A 299 1.07 -11.33 -1.94
N GLY A 300 -0.25 -11.37 -2.05
CA GLY A 300 -0.93 -11.25 -3.32
C GLY A 300 -2.17 -10.40 -3.26
N THR A 301 -2.56 -9.88 -4.42
CA THR A 301 -3.83 -9.17 -4.61
C THR A 301 -4.55 -9.74 -5.81
N PHE A 302 -5.83 -9.96 -5.66
CA PHE A 302 -6.77 -10.16 -6.74
C PHE A 302 -7.74 -8.99 -6.78
N SER A 303 -8.05 -8.44 -7.95
CA SER A 303 -9.09 -7.42 -8.08
C SER A 303 -10.01 -7.71 -9.26
N GLN A 304 -11.30 -7.51 -9.04
CA GLN A 304 -12.35 -7.58 -10.04
C GLN A 304 -12.98 -6.20 -10.18
N ALA A 305 -12.72 -5.51 -11.29
CA ALA A 305 -13.25 -4.18 -11.56
C ALA A 305 -14.59 -4.29 -12.29
N TYR A 306 -15.68 -3.88 -11.63
CA TYR A 306 -17.03 -3.91 -12.22
C TYR A 306 -17.26 -2.72 -13.15
N TYR A 307 -16.89 -1.53 -12.69
CA TYR A 307 -16.96 -0.30 -13.46
C TYR A 307 -15.98 0.75 -12.93
N GLN A 308 -15.56 1.64 -13.81
CA GLN A 308 -14.72 2.79 -13.47
C GLN A 308 -15.49 4.07 -13.73
N ILE A 309 -15.33 5.04 -12.84
CA ILE A 309 -15.98 6.35 -12.93
C ILE A 309 -14.90 7.41 -13.01
N ALA A 310 -14.88 8.18 -14.09
CA ALA A 310 -13.98 9.32 -14.26
C ALA A 310 -14.74 10.64 -14.08
N PHE A 311 -14.09 11.65 -13.54
CA PHE A 311 -14.61 13.01 -13.44
C PHE A 311 -13.84 13.96 -14.36
N THR A 312 -14.58 14.70 -15.19
CA THR A 312 -14.07 15.73 -16.09
C THR A 312 -14.66 17.08 -15.67
N PRO A 313 -13.89 17.99 -15.05
CA PRO A 313 -14.39 19.33 -14.72
C PRO A 313 -14.67 20.13 -15.99
N GLU A 314 -15.78 20.88 -16.05
CA GLU A 314 -16.03 21.81 -17.18
C GLU A 314 -15.16 23.06 -17.09
N GLY A 315 -14.76 23.44 -15.87
CA GLY A 315 -13.81 24.50 -15.62
C GLY A 315 -12.46 23.94 -15.18
N SER A 316 -11.59 23.66 -16.14
CA SER A 316 -10.15 23.62 -15.85
C SER A 316 -9.70 25.03 -15.42
N PRO A 317 -8.78 25.19 -14.45
CA PRO A 317 -8.42 26.48 -13.91
C PRO A 317 -8.16 27.52 -15.01
N PRO A 318 -8.85 28.66 -14.87
CA PRO A 318 -9.11 29.24 -13.56
C PRO A 318 -10.48 28.91 -12.91
N ARG A 319 -11.40 28.20 -13.58
CA ARG A 319 -12.81 28.07 -13.14
C ARG A 319 -13.21 26.73 -12.51
N PHE A 320 -12.40 26.16 -11.62
CA PHE A 320 -12.81 24.96 -10.88
C PHE A 320 -13.78 25.28 -9.72
N PHE A 321 -13.52 26.38 -9.00
CA PHE A 321 -14.39 26.90 -7.93
C PHE A 321 -15.37 27.94 -8.48
N THR A 322 -16.55 28.06 -7.88
CA THR A 322 -17.56 29.05 -8.28
C THR A 322 -17.16 30.48 -7.88
N ASP A 323 -17.77 31.46 -8.54
CA ASP A 323 -17.42 32.90 -8.43
C ASP A 323 -17.57 33.53 -7.03
N ASP A 324 -18.23 32.85 -6.09
CA ASP A 324 -18.34 33.26 -4.68
C ASP A 324 -17.19 32.75 -3.80
N VAL A 325 -16.28 31.96 -4.36
CA VAL A 325 -15.09 31.45 -3.66
C VAL A 325 -13.95 32.46 -3.82
N SER A 326 -13.47 33.00 -2.69
CA SER A 326 -12.31 33.90 -2.65
C SER A 326 -10.98 33.15 -2.53
N LEU A 327 -9.87 33.85 -2.78
CA LEU A 327 -8.53 33.31 -2.54
C LEU A 327 -8.31 32.89 -1.07
N GLU A 328 -8.86 33.64 -0.11
CA GLU A 328 -8.74 33.31 1.32
C GLU A 328 -9.42 31.97 1.65
N ASN A 329 -10.57 31.70 1.04
CA ASN A 329 -11.26 30.41 1.18
C ASN A 329 -10.36 29.26 0.69
N VAL A 330 -9.67 29.42 -0.43
CA VAL A 330 -8.75 28.38 -0.97
C VAL A 330 -7.52 28.20 -0.08
N LYS A 331 -6.92 29.30 0.40
CA LYS A 331 -5.75 29.28 1.30
C LYS A 331 -6.04 28.64 2.65
N ALA A 332 -7.29 28.63 3.12
CA ALA A 332 -7.68 27.94 4.34
C ALA A 332 -7.50 26.41 4.25
N TYR A 333 -7.46 25.84 3.04
CA TYR A 333 -7.34 24.38 2.83
C TYR A 333 -6.03 23.96 2.14
N CYS A 334 -5.33 24.87 1.47
CA CYS A 334 -4.23 24.52 0.57
C CYS A 334 -3.01 25.44 0.75
N GLY A 335 -1.80 24.89 0.59
CA GLY A 335 -0.53 25.58 0.80
C GLY A 335 0.66 24.92 0.09
N PRO A 336 1.89 25.42 0.29
CA PRO A 336 3.10 24.94 -0.40
C PRO A 336 3.33 23.42 -0.35
N ASP A 337 3.10 22.79 0.81
CA ASP A 337 3.24 21.33 0.99
C ASP A 337 1.89 20.61 0.96
N ASN A 338 0.84 21.31 0.53
CA ASN A 338 -0.54 20.82 0.53
C ASN A 338 -1.29 21.38 -0.70
N PRO A 339 -0.89 21.03 -1.92
CA PRO A 339 -1.55 21.48 -3.13
C PRO A 339 -2.99 20.95 -3.21
N PRO A 340 -3.94 21.70 -3.78
CA PRO A 340 -5.30 21.20 -4.00
C PRO A 340 -5.31 20.13 -5.08
N CYS A 341 -6.10 19.10 -4.84
CA CYS A 341 -6.27 17.96 -5.73
C CYS A 341 -7.75 17.62 -5.91
N TYR A 342 -8.05 16.74 -6.86
CA TYR A 342 -9.36 16.10 -6.96
C TYR A 342 -9.23 14.63 -7.33
N ILE A 343 -10.19 13.82 -6.89
CA ILE A 343 -10.29 12.41 -7.27
C ILE A 343 -10.73 12.36 -8.74
N ALA A 344 -9.81 11.97 -9.61
CA ALA A 344 -10.02 11.98 -11.05
C ALA A 344 -10.77 10.74 -11.53
N SER A 345 -10.50 9.58 -10.93
CA SER A 345 -11.28 8.38 -11.17
C SER A 345 -11.38 7.50 -9.94
N VAL A 346 -12.45 6.70 -9.90
CA VAL A 346 -12.68 5.67 -8.89
C VAL A 346 -13.09 4.39 -9.59
N THR A 347 -12.43 3.29 -9.28
CA THR A 347 -12.77 1.95 -9.73
C THR A 347 -13.60 1.26 -8.65
N TYR A 348 -14.78 0.80 -9.04
CA TYR A 348 -15.71 0.08 -8.18
C TYR A 348 -15.65 -1.41 -8.50
N GLY A 349 -15.64 -2.23 -7.46
CA GLY A 349 -15.39 -3.65 -7.62
C GLY A 349 -15.20 -4.38 -6.30
N ARG A 350 -14.42 -5.45 -6.40
CA ARG A 350 -13.94 -6.24 -5.27
C ARG A 350 -12.43 -6.43 -5.39
N MET A 351 -11.75 -6.46 -4.26
CA MET A 351 -10.36 -6.85 -4.16
C MET A 351 -10.18 -7.86 -3.03
N LEU A 352 -9.32 -8.85 -3.24
CA LEU A 352 -8.89 -9.81 -2.24
C LEU A 352 -7.39 -9.59 -2.05
N ALA A 353 -6.95 -9.41 -0.81
CA ALA A 353 -5.54 -9.43 -0.46
C ALA A 353 -5.23 -10.74 0.27
N PHE A 354 -4.12 -11.38 -0.07
CA PHE A 354 -3.73 -12.68 0.44
C PHE A 354 -2.36 -12.60 1.08
N LEU A 355 -2.21 -13.25 2.22
CA LEU A 355 -0.93 -13.57 2.82
C LEU A 355 -0.84 -15.09 2.90
N VAL A 356 0.13 -15.67 2.22
CA VAL A 356 0.37 -17.12 2.21
C VAL A 356 1.68 -17.40 2.90
N ASP A 357 1.61 -18.16 3.98
CA ASP A 357 2.74 -18.64 4.75
C ASP A 357 2.92 -20.15 4.49
N SER A 358 4.09 -20.58 4.04
CA SER A 358 4.31 -21.96 3.59
C SER A 358 5.67 -22.53 4.01
N GLN A 359 5.72 -23.85 4.19
CA GLN A 359 6.97 -24.61 4.27
C GLN A 359 7.52 -24.97 2.88
N ALA A 360 6.76 -24.74 1.81
CA ALA A 360 7.26 -24.87 0.44
C ALA A 360 7.99 -23.59 0.01
N SER A 361 8.79 -23.68 -1.05
CA SER A 361 9.51 -22.53 -1.58
C SER A 361 8.55 -21.49 -2.18
N SER A 362 8.94 -20.22 -2.16
CA SER A 362 8.10 -19.14 -2.73
C SER A 362 7.75 -19.34 -4.21
N LEU A 363 8.60 -20.04 -4.97
CA LEU A 363 8.35 -20.38 -6.38
C LEU A 363 7.25 -21.42 -6.51
N GLU A 364 7.30 -22.50 -5.72
CA GLU A 364 6.27 -23.54 -5.67
C GLU A 364 4.94 -22.93 -5.22
N VAL A 365 4.95 -22.10 -4.17
CA VAL A 365 3.76 -21.39 -3.67
C VAL A 365 3.16 -20.53 -4.78
N LYS A 366 3.96 -19.70 -5.46
CA LYS A 366 3.47 -18.86 -6.56
C LYS A 366 2.85 -19.69 -7.69
N ALA A 367 3.47 -20.81 -8.05
CA ALA A 367 2.96 -21.72 -9.08
C ALA A 367 1.64 -22.38 -8.65
N ALA A 368 1.58 -22.96 -7.45
CA ALA A 368 0.41 -23.65 -6.93
C ALA A 368 -0.79 -22.70 -6.74
N PHE A 369 -0.57 -21.49 -6.21
CA PHE A 369 -1.63 -20.48 -6.06
C PHE A 369 -2.13 -19.97 -7.40
N LYS A 370 -1.24 -19.72 -8.36
CA LYS A 370 -1.64 -19.31 -9.71
C LYS A 370 -2.46 -20.40 -10.40
N ALA A 371 -2.08 -21.67 -10.23
CA ALA A 371 -2.84 -22.81 -10.77
C ALA A 371 -4.21 -22.94 -10.09
N ALA A 372 -4.29 -22.85 -8.76
CA ALA A 372 -5.55 -22.85 -8.01
C ALA A 372 -6.47 -21.70 -8.44
N TRP A 373 -5.89 -20.51 -8.64
CA TRP A 373 -6.60 -19.34 -9.14
C TRP A 373 -7.18 -19.58 -10.55
N GLN A 374 -6.34 -20.04 -11.48
CA GLN A 374 -6.77 -20.35 -12.84
C GLN A 374 -7.87 -21.41 -12.86
N ALA A 375 -7.77 -22.46 -12.03
CA ALA A 375 -8.79 -23.49 -11.92
C ALA A 375 -10.12 -22.98 -11.35
N ALA A 376 -10.06 -22.02 -10.41
CA ALA A 376 -11.24 -21.37 -9.89
C ALA A 376 -11.96 -20.56 -10.97
N VAL A 377 -11.22 -19.79 -11.77
CA VAL A 377 -11.76 -18.93 -12.84
C VAL A 377 -12.23 -19.72 -14.06
N SER A 378 -11.48 -20.73 -14.51
CA SER A 378 -11.80 -21.53 -15.69
C SER A 378 -12.88 -22.59 -15.46
N GLY A 379 -13.18 -22.91 -14.20
CA GLY A 379 -14.09 -23.98 -13.84
C GLY A 379 -13.46 -25.38 -13.88
N THR A 380 -12.14 -25.52 -14.10
CA THR A 380 -11.47 -26.83 -14.03
C THR A 380 -11.45 -27.36 -12.60
N ALA A 381 -11.71 -28.66 -12.42
CA ALA A 381 -11.97 -29.23 -11.10
C ALA A 381 -10.72 -29.79 -10.39
N ASP A 382 -9.65 -30.09 -11.13
CA ASP A 382 -8.53 -30.83 -10.56
C ASP A 382 -7.20 -30.07 -10.66
N LEU A 383 -6.43 -30.16 -9.58
CA LEU A 383 -5.06 -29.66 -9.48
C LEU A 383 -4.10 -30.83 -9.48
N ASP A 384 -2.93 -30.65 -10.11
CA ASP A 384 -1.85 -31.62 -10.06
C ASP A 384 -1.47 -31.95 -8.61
N ALA A 385 -1.03 -33.19 -8.37
CA ALA A 385 -0.68 -33.68 -7.04
C ALA A 385 0.42 -32.83 -6.37
N SER A 386 1.38 -32.31 -7.14
CA SER A 386 2.44 -31.42 -6.65
C SER A 386 1.91 -30.07 -6.14
N TYR A 387 0.89 -29.51 -6.79
CA TYR A 387 0.25 -28.28 -6.31
C TYR A 387 -0.58 -28.54 -5.05
N LYS A 388 -1.26 -29.68 -4.96
CA LYS A 388 -1.98 -30.09 -3.74
C LYS A 388 -1.03 -30.28 -2.56
N ASP A 389 0.13 -30.89 -2.78
CA ASP A 389 1.18 -31.01 -1.76
C ASP A 389 1.71 -29.63 -1.30
N THR A 390 1.93 -28.71 -2.23
CA THR A 390 2.35 -27.35 -1.89
C THR A 390 1.28 -26.63 -1.05
N LEU A 391 0.01 -26.75 -1.44
CA LEU A 391 -1.12 -26.15 -0.75
C LEU A 391 -1.35 -26.75 0.65
N SER A 392 -1.10 -28.05 0.84
CA SER A 392 -1.24 -28.72 2.15
C SER A 392 -0.19 -28.25 3.17
N ARG A 393 0.97 -27.80 2.68
CA ARG A 393 2.06 -27.20 3.46
C ARG A 393 1.94 -25.68 3.61
N SER A 394 0.83 -25.10 3.18
CA SER A 394 0.57 -23.65 3.17
C SER A 394 -0.60 -23.27 4.06
N MET A 395 -0.55 -22.07 4.62
CA MET A 395 -1.63 -21.41 5.34
C MET A 395 -1.98 -20.09 4.65
N VAL A 396 -3.27 -19.84 4.43
CA VAL A 396 -3.74 -18.66 3.70
C VAL A 396 -4.59 -17.78 4.58
N HIS A 397 -4.19 -16.53 4.68
CA HIS A 397 -4.99 -15.46 5.24
C HIS A 397 -5.47 -14.56 4.11
N ALA A 398 -6.77 -14.30 4.05
CA ALA A 398 -7.38 -13.47 3.04
C ALA A 398 -8.14 -12.30 3.69
N VAL A 399 -8.00 -11.12 3.12
CA VAL A 399 -8.80 -9.95 3.45
C VAL A 399 -9.60 -9.56 2.22
N VAL A 400 -10.92 -9.42 2.39
CA VAL A 400 -11.82 -8.99 1.31
C VAL A 400 -12.06 -7.49 1.46
N VAL A 401 -11.78 -6.76 0.39
CA VAL A 401 -11.98 -5.31 0.26
C VAL A 401 -13.06 -5.08 -0.79
N GLY A 402 -14.13 -4.43 -0.37
CA GLY A 402 -15.29 -4.14 -1.21
C GLY A 402 -16.30 -5.27 -1.30
N GLY A 403 -17.58 -4.91 -1.16
CA GLY A 403 -18.70 -5.84 -1.07
C GLY A 403 -19.42 -5.87 0.28
N SER A 404 -20.46 -6.72 0.38
CA SER A 404 -21.33 -6.84 1.57
C SER A 404 -20.67 -7.50 2.80
N SER A 405 -19.44 -8.02 2.68
CA SER A 405 -18.76 -8.77 3.74
C SER A 405 -18.02 -7.92 4.77
N GLY A 406 -17.83 -6.62 4.55
CA GLY A 406 -17.01 -5.76 5.42
C GLY A 406 -15.53 -6.21 5.50
N PRO A 407 -14.67 -5.50 6.25
CA PRO A 407 -13.23 -5.80 6.35
C PRO A 407 -12.90 -6.99 7.27
N GLY A 408 -13.77 -8.00 7.37
CA GLY A 408 -13.50 -9.21 8.13
C GLY A 408 -12.49 -10.09 7.38
N GLY A 409 -11.32 -10.35 7.97
CA GLY A 409 -10.35 -11.28 7.40
C GLY A 409 -10.85 -12.72 7.50
N ASP A 410 -10.89 -13.43 6.38
CA ASP A 410 -11.15 -14.87 6.33
C ASP A 410 -9.83 -15.63 6.43
N VAL A 411 -9.74 -16.61 7.34
CA VAL A 411 -8.64 -17.58 7.33
C VAL A 411 -9.09 -18.81 6.55
N VAL A 412 -8.39 -19.12 5.46
CA VAL A 412 -8.65 -20.36 4.71
C VAL A 412 -7.79 -21.45 5.34
N VAL A 413 -8.41 -22.22 6.25
CA VAL A 413 -7.75 -23.16 7.16
C VAL A 413 -7.20 -24.41 6.46
N ASP A 414 -7.81 -24.85 5.36
CA ASP A 414 -7.29 -25.93 4.51
C ASP A 414 -7.36 -25.49 3.03
N PRO A 415 -6.25 -24.98 2.47
CA PRO A 415 -6.20 -24.51 1.09
C PRO A 415 -6.41 -25.61 0.05
N VAL A 416 -6.10 -26.88 0.35
CA VAL A 416 -6.27 -27.98 -0.61
C VAL A 416 -7.74 -28.18 -0.93
N THR A 417 -8.58 -28.20 0.11
CA THR A 417 -10.00 -28.47 -0.03
C THR A 417 -10.81 -27.19 -0.25
N ASN A 418 -10.44 -26.08 0.40
CA ASN A 418 -11.30 -24.92 0.51
C ASN A 418 -10.90 -23.74 -0.37
N LEU A 419 -9.67 -23.67 -0.89
CA LEU A 419 -9.21 -22.49 -1.63
C LEU A 419 -10.00 -22.27 -2.93
N ILE A 420 -10.12 -23.28 -3.78
CA ILE A 420 -10.87 -23.15 -5.05
C ILE A 420 -12.35 -22.84 -4.80
N PRO A 421 -13.08 -23.57 -3.93
CA PRO A 421 -14.47 -23.24 -3.59
C PRO A 421 -14.63 -21.82 -3.02
N TRP A 422 -13.71 -21.40 -2.13
CA TRP A 422 -13.72 -20.06 -1.56
C TRP A 422 -13.51 -19.01 -2.66
N ILE A 423 -12.49 -19.16 -3.53
CA ILE A 423 -12.25 -18.23 -4.66
C ILE A 423 -13.50 -18.14 -5.53
N ARG A 424 -14.09 -19.28 -5.94
CA ARG A 424 -15.32 -19.30 -6.74
C ARG A 424 -16.48 -18.57 -6.08
N ASN A 425 -16.61 -18.70 -4.76
CA ASN A 425 -17.61 -17.95 -4.01
C ASN A 425 -17.35 -16.44 -4.01
N GLN A 426 -16.08 -16.02 -4.03
CA GLN A 426 -15.68 -14.63 -4.14
C GLN A 426 -15.75 -14.06 -5.57
N LEU A 427 -16.00 -14.86 -6.62
CA LEU A 427 -16.14 -14.37 -8.00
C LEU A 427 -17.58 -13.98 -8.39
N LYS A 428 -18.56 -14.23 -7.51
CA LYS A 428 -19.98 -13.93 -7.77
C LYS A 428 -20.28 -12.43 -7.64
N VAL A 429 -20.60 -11.77 -8.77
CA VAL A 429 -20.82 -10.31 -8.90
C VAL A 429 -22.07 -9.83 -8.13
N ASN A 430 -23.18 -10.58 -8.16
CA ASN A 430 -24.44 -10.21 -7.49
C ASN A 430 -24.37 -10.05 -5.96
N ARG A 431 -23.24 -10.40 -5.31
CA ARG A 431 -23.05 -10.19 -3.85
C ARG A 431 -22.71 -8.75 -3.46
N ASP A 432 -22.32 -7.92 -4.42
CA ASP A 432 -21.72 -6.61 -4.19
C ASP A 432 -22.54 -5.48 -4.77
N LEU A 433 -23.87 -5.56 -4.70
CA LEU A 433 -24.73 -4.44 -5.04
C LEU A 433 -25.18 -3.74 -3.74
N PRO A 434 -24.85 -2.45 -3.52
CA PRO A 434 -24.02 -1.59 -4.37
C PRO A 434 -22.52 -1.89 -4.26
N ALA A 435 -21.79 -1.70 -5.37
CA ALA A 435 -20.36 -1.98 -5.43
C ALA A 435 -19.58 -0.97 -4.58
N ALA A 436 -18.45 -1.39 -4.03
CA ALA A 436 -17.59 -0.54 -3.23
C ALA A 436 -16.39 -0.04 -4.06
N PRO A 437 -15.86 1.16 -3.75
CA PRO A 437 -14.63 1.63 -4.35
C PRO A 437 -13.45 0.79 -3.85
N ILE A 438 -12.57 0.37 -4.77
CA ILE A 438 -11.39 -0.47 -4.49
C ILE A 438 -10.08 0.21 -4.89
N GLN A 439 -10.14 1.19 -5.79
CA GLN A 439 -8.99 1.96 -6.26
C GLN A 439 -9.44 3.35 -6.68
N TYR A 440 -8.58 4.34 -6.52
CA TYR A 440 -8.81 5.69 -7.02
C TYR A 440 -7.52 6.31 -7.57
N THR A 441 -7.67 7.29 -8.46
CA THR A 441 -6.58 8.15 -8.92
C THR A 441 -6.87 9.59 -8.54
N VAL A 442 -5.82 10.35 -8.29
CA VAL A 442 -5.91 11.76 -7.90
C VAL A 442 -5.15 12.60 -8.91
N ARG A 443 -5.68 13.77 -9.26
CA ARG A 443 -4.99 14.77 -10.08
C ARG A 443 -4.81 16.06 -9.30
N TYR A 444 -3.69 16.73 -9.54
CA TYR A 444 -3.50 18.10 -9.08
C TYR A 444 -4.53 19.00 -9.73
N LEU A 445 -5.00 20.00 -8.98
CA LEU A 445 -5.84 21.02 -9.56
C LEU A 445 -5.04 21.95 -10.47
N ALA A 446 -3.74 22.14 -10.25
CA ALA A 446 -2.89 22.93 -11.13
C ALA A 446 -2.81 22.32 -12.56
N PRO A 447 -3.04 23.11 -13.63
CA PRO A 447 -2.81 22.66 -15.00
C PRO A 447 -1.34 22.25 -15.21
N PRO A 448 -1.06 21.15 -15.91
CA PRO A 448 -1.95 20.40 -16.81
C PRO A 448 -2.75 19.26 -16.14
N HIS A 449 -3.06 19.35 -14.84
CA HIS A 449 -3.79 18.33 -14.08
C HIS A 449 -3.07 16.98 -14.04
N ASN A 450 -1.76 17.03 -13.78
CA ASN A 450 -0.95 15.83 -13.66
C ASN A 450 -1.51 14.90 -12.58
N LEU A 451 -1.36 13.59 -12.80
CA LEU A 451 -1.64 12.59 -11.78
C LEU A 451 -0.74 12.85 -10.56
N VAL A 452 -1.34 12.80 -9.38
CA VAL A 452 -0.60 12.80 -8.13
C VAL A 452 0.14 11.48 -8.04
N ARG A 453 1.44 11.59 -7.81
CA ARG A 453 2.30 10.47 -7.44
C ARG A 453 2.81 10.74 -6.03
N ILE A 454 2.93 9.69 -5.24
CA ILE A 454 3.60 9.74 -3.93
C ILE A 454 4.61 8.61 -3.86
N SER A 455 5.62 8.77 -3.03
CA SER A 455 6.54 7.69 -2.70
C SER A 455 6.13 7.02 -1.40
N ARG A 456 6.07 5.69 -1.43
CA ARG A 456 5.93 4.85 -0.25
C ARG A 456 7.27 4.20 0.02
N ALA A 457 7.76 4.35 1.24
CA ALA A 457 9.03 3.76 1.65
C ALA A 457 8.88 2.90 2.89
N THR A 458 9.67 1.84 2.98
CA THR A 458 9.80 0.99 4.16
C THR A 458 11.23 0.47 4.27
N ASP A 459 11.69 0.27 5.51
CA ASP A 459 12.96 -0.41 5.79
C ASP A 459 12.66 -1.87 6.14
N VAL A 460 13.32 -2.80 5.46
CA VAL A 460 13.09 -4.25 5.63
C VAL A 460 14.42 -4.99 5.72
N VAL A 461 14.47 -6.06 6.51
CA VAL A 461 15.65 -6.93 6.53
C VAL A 461 15.47 -7.98 5.45
N LYS A 462 16.38 -8.02 4.47
CA LYS A 462 16.38 -8.98 3.37
C LYS A 462 17.65 -9.80 3.38
N ILE A 463 17.51 -11.05 2.94
CA ILE A 463 18.65 -11.82 2.46
C ILE A 463 19.10 -11.16 1.15
N VAL A 464 20.30 -10.59 1.14
CA VAL A 464 20.87 -9.93 -0.05
C VAL A 464 21.85 -10.81 -0.78
N ASP A 465 22.39 -11.82 -0.10
CA ASP A 465 23.32 -12.79 -0.66
C ASP A 465 23.06 -14.17 -0.03
N ALA A 466 23.01 -15.21 -0.86
CA ALA A 466 22.78 -16.58 -0.44
C ALA A 466 23.68 -17.54 -1.23
N ASN A 467 24.57 -18.24 -0.53
CA ASN A 467 25.42 -19.28 -1.13
C ASN A 467 24.87 -20.65 -0.78
N VAL A 468 24.49 -21.44 -1.78
CA VAL A 468 23.98 -22.79 -1.54
C VAL A 468 25.14 -23.72 -1.19
N TYR A 469 24.99 -24.50 -0.12
CA TYR A 469 25.87 -25.65 0.10
C TYR A 469 25.24 -26.91 -0.47
N GLY A 470 25.99 -27.65 -1.29
CA GLY A 470 25.59 -28.96 -1.77
C GLY A 470 25.43 -29.98 -0.63
N GLY A 471 24.94 -31.17 -0.99
CA GLY A 471 24.95 -32.33 -0.10
C GLY A 471 26.37 -32.70 0.33
N ARG A 472 26.51 -33.35 1.48
CA ARG A 472 27.79 -33.86 1.95
C ARG A 472 28.10 -35.18 1.27
N GLU A 473 29.18 -35.22 0.51
CA GLU A 473 29.61 -36.39 -0.23
C GLU A 473 30.78 -37.08 0.49
N LEU A 474 30.78 -38.42 0.51
CA LEU A 474 31.95 -39.20 0.89
C LEU A 474 32.99 -39.05 -0.23
N ALA A 475 34.03 -38.26 0.02
CA ALA A 475 35.03 -37.94 -0.98
C ALA A 475 36.08 -39.05 -1.13
N GLY A 476 36.36 -39.80 -0.06
CA GLY A 476 37.23 -40.97 -0.12
C GLY A 476 37.63 -41.53 1.23
N THR A 477 38.28 -42.70 1.19
CA THR A 477 38.92 -43.34 2.35
C THR A 477 40.39 -43.60 2.04
N TYR A 478 41.27 -43.24 2.97
CA TYR A 478 42.73 -43.22 2.79
C TYR A 478 43.41 -43.91 3.96
N GLN A 479 44.62 -44.42 3.73
CA GLN A 479 45.49 -44.85 4.82
C GLN A 479 46.67 -43.90 4.94
N VAL A 480 46.92 -43.44 6.17
CA VAL A 480 48.05 -42.57 6.51
C VAL A 480 48.78 -43.23 7.66
N GLY A 481 50.08 -43.46 7.54
CA GLY A 481 50.78 -44.28 8.54
C GLY A 481 52.28 -44.06 8.61
N GLU A 482 52.91 -44.94 9.37
CA GLU A 482 54.34 -44.97 9.67
C GLU A 482 54.98 -46.23 9.06
N GLY A 483 56.23 -46.12 8.63
CA GLY A 483 57.07 -47.23 8.20
C GLY A 483 57.71 -47.06 6.81
N GLY A 484 58.49 -48.06 6.39
CA GLY A 484 59.27 -47.99 5.15
C GLY A 484 58.43 -47.64 3.92
N GLY A 485 58.72 -46.48 3.31
CA GLY A 485 58.02 -45.98 2.13
C GLY A 485 56.77 -45.13 2.40
N GLN A 486 56.42 -44.88 3.66
CA GLN A 486 55.33 -43.97 4.03
C GLN A 486 55.75 -42.50 3.84
N GLY A 487 54.76 -41.67 3.51
CA GLY A 487 54.95 -40.29 3.06
C GLY A 487 53.64 -39.50 3.17
N PRO A 488 53.64 -38.19 2.82
CA PRO A 488 52.41 -37.44 2.64
C PRO A 488 51.52 -38.10 1.58
N VAL A 489 50.23 -38.24 1.89
CA VAL A 489 49.23 -38.88 1.05
C VAL A 489 48.45 -37.80 0.31
N ASN A 490 48.58 -37.79 -1.02
CA ASN A 490 47.70 -36.98 -1.86
C ASN A 490 46.33 -37.67 -1.92
N THR A 491 45.28 -36.95 -1.52
CA THR A 491 43.92 -37.50 -1.57
C THR A 491 43.30 -37.41 -2.97
N HIS A 492 43.87 -36.59 -3.86
CA HIS A 492 43.32 -36.16 -5.14
C HIS A 492 41.96 -35.44 -5.04
N ILE A 493 41.54 -35.08 -3.82
CA ILE A 493 40.33 -34.29 -3.60
C ILE A 493 40.68 -32.83 -3.85
N ARG A 494 40.14 -32.27 -4.94
CA ARG A 494 40.17 -30.82 -5.19
C ARG A 494 39.18 -30.12 -4.26
N LEU A 495 39.61 -29.06 -3.60
CA LEU A 495 38.85 -28.25 -2.65
C LEU A 495 38.80 -26.80 -3.13
N ASN A 496 37.63 -26.19 -3.05
CA ASN A 496 37.42 -24.79 -3.36
C ASN A 496 37.23 -23.98 -2.08
N ARG A 497 37.44 -22.66 -2.19
CA ARG A 497 37.22 -21.75 -1.05
C ARG A 497 35.79 -21.87 -0.52
N GLY A 498 35.66 -21.98 0.79
CA GLY A 498 34.38 -22.14 1.48
C GLY A 498 33.78 -23.55 1.46
N ASP A 499 34.42 -24.55 0.85
CA ASP A 499 34.02 -25.96 1.05
C ASP A 499 34.16 -26.33 2.54
N GLU A 500 33.24 -27.15 3.09
CA GLU A 500 33.40 -27.75 4.42
C GLU A 500 33.96 -29.17 4.25
N VAL A 501 35.14 -29.42 4.81
CA VAL A 501 35.79 -30.73 4.81
C VAL A 501 35.66 -31.33 6.19
N THR A 502 35.10 -32.54 6.28
CA THR A 502 35.12 -33.31 7.51
C THR A 502 35.97 -34.55 7.32
N ILE A 503 36.95 -34.71 8.20
CA ILE A 503 37.93 -35.78 8.19
C ILE A 503 37.80 -36.53 9.51
N THR A 504 37.59 -37.84 9.46
CA THR A 504 37.54 -38.70 10.64
C THR A 504 38.56 -39.81 10.50
N ALA A 505 39.25 -40.15 11.58
CA ALA A 505 40.31 -41.15 11.54
C ALA A 505 40.21 -42.11 12.73
N THR A 506 40.52 -43.38 12.47
CA THR A 506 40.67 -44.43 13.48
C THR A 506 41.97 -45.20 13.23
N GLY A 507 42.36 -46.06 14.16
CA GLY A 507 43.59 -46.86 14.04
C GLY A 507 44.69 -46.43 15.02
N SER A 508 45.89 -46.98 14.81
CA SER A 508 47.04 -46.71 15.68
C SER A 508 48.36 -46.84 14.92
N ILE A 509 49.29 -45.94 15.23
CA ILE A 509 50.68 -45.99 14.76
C ILE A 509 51.63 -46.15 15.95
N TRP A 510 52.87 -46.50 15.66
CA TRP A 510 54.01 -46.35 16.55
C TRP A 510 55.09 -45.56 15.80
N ALA A 511 55.46 -44.38 16.32
CA ALA A 511 56.35 -43.42 15.65
C ALA A 511 57.85 -43.70 15.86
N GLY A 512 58.28 -44.96 15.99
CA GLY A 512 59.71 -45.32 15.98
C GLY A 512 60.48 -45.17 17.30
N TRP A 513 59.86 -44.63 18.35
CA TRP A 513 60.54 -44.38 19.63
C TRP A 513 60.34 -45.54 20.61
N TRP A 514 61.43 -46.26 20.94
CA TRP A 514 61.39 -47.49 21.74
C TRP A 514 60.71 -47.36 23.11
N PHE A 515 60.73 -46.16 23.71
CA PHE A 515 60.14 -45.89 25.03
C PHE A 515 58.73 -45.30 24.97
N ILE A 516 58.18 -45.09 23.77
CA ILE A 516 56.86 -44.51 23.54
C ILE A 516 55.96 -45.59 22.94
N GLY A 517 54.76 -45.76 23.52
CA GLY A 517 53.78 -46.74 23.05
C GLY A 517 53.11 -46.33 21.72
N ARG A 518 52.16 -47.15 21.27
CA ARG A 518 51.32 -46.78 20.12
C ARG A 518 50.42 -45.58 20.45
N ASN A 519 50.16 -44.72 19.48
CA ASN A 519 49.26 -43.58 19.61
C ASN A 519 48.14 -43.62 18.56
N GLY A 520 47.02 -43.02 18.90
CA GLY A 520 45.91 -42.77 17.97
C GLY A 520 46.13 -41.51 17.13
N PRO A 521 45.14 -41.17 16.28
CA PRO A 521 45.21 -39.99 15.41
C PRO A 521 45.41 -38.66 16.13
N GLU A 522 45.04 -38.57 17.41
CA GLU A 522 45.30 -37.40 18.26
C GLU A 522 46.80 -37.11 18.48
N GLY A 523 47.67 -38.08 18.21
CA GLY A 523 49.11 -37.94 18.43
C GLY A 523 49.55 -38.20 19.86
N LEU A 524 50.83 -37.92 20.10
CA LEU A 524 51.51 -38.14 21.37
C LEU A 524 51.24 -37.02 22.38
N ASP A 525 51.20 -37.36 23.66
CA ASP A 525 51.07 -36.35 24.71
C ASP A 525 52.32 -35.46 24.76
N GLY A 526 52.09 -34.15 24.79
CA GLY A 526 53.13 -33.12 24.81
C GLY A 526 53.25 -32.34 23.49
N PRO A 527 54.00 -31.22 23.51
CA PRO A 527 54.15 -30.38 22.32
C PRO A 527 54.97 -31.10 21.23
N PRO A 528 54.67 -30.84 19.94
CA PRO A 528 55.48 -31.34 18.82
C PRO A 528 56.89 -30.74 18.85
N LYS A 529 57.81 -31.31 18.07
CA LYS A 529 59.15 -30.75 17.94
C LYS A 529 59.14 -29.48 17.06
N PRO A 530 60.08 -28.54 17.27
CA PRO A 530 60.15 -27.30 16.48
C PRO A 530 60.34 -27.47 14.97
N TRP A 531 60.82 -28.63 14.53
CA TRP A 531 61.08 -28.93 13.12
C TRP A 531 60.00 -29.82 12.49
N TYR A 532 58.92 -30.11 13.22
CA TYR A 532 57.78 -30.84 12.67
C TYR A 532 56.97 -29.96 11.70
N PRO A 533 56.18 -30.57 10.80
CA PRO A 533 55.36 -29.83 9.83
C PRO A 533 54.48 -28.75 10.44
N ILE A 534 53.91 -29.04 11.62
CA ILE A 534 53.27 -28.06 12.49
C ILE A 534 54.11 -27.97 13.78
N PRO A 535 54.93 -26.91 13.92
CA PRO A 535 55.74 -26.69 15.11
C PRO A 535 54.85 -26.32 16.31
N PRO A 536 55.39 -26.36 17.55
CA PRO A 536 54.64 -25.99 18.74
C PRO A 536 54.26 -24.52 18.69
N VAL A 537 52.99 -24.23 18.94
CA VAL A 537 52.44 -22.87 19.01
C VAL A 537 52.14 -22.57 20.48
N GLU A 538 52.66 -21.45 20.98
CA GLU A 538 52.49 -21.05 22.37
C GLU A 538 50.99 -20.95 22.73
N GLY A 539 50.59 -21.66 23.79
CA GLY A 539 49.19 -21.70 24.25
C GLY A 539 48.27 -22.68 23.49
N ASN A 540 48.75 -23.41 22.47
CA ASN A 540 47.95 -24.39 21.74
C ASN A 540 48.41 -25.84 21.99
N ASN A 541 47.76 -26.49 22.96
CA ASN A 541 48.04 -27.89 23.33
C ASN A 541 47.33 -28.93 22.45
N ALA A 542 46.58 -28.49 21.43
CA ALA A 542 45.88 -29.40 20.51
C ALA A 542 46.81 -29.92 19.40
N ILE A 543 47.90 -29.21 19.11
CA ILE A 543 48.92 -29.67 18.16
C ILE A 543 49.86 -30.60 18.90
N ARG A 544 50.06 -31.80 18.37
CA ARG A 544 50.84 -32.87 19.00
C ARG A 544 51.78 -33.52 17.99
N GLY A 545 52.84 -34.15 18.50
CA GLY A 545 53.74 -34.95 17.67
C GLY A 545 53.04 -36.22 17.16
N SER A 546 53.36 -36.62 15.93
CA SER A 546 52.83 -37.84 15.28
C SER A 546 51.29 -37.92 15.22
N MET A 547 50.60 -36.78 15.33
CA MET A 547 49.16 -36.68 15.12
C MET A 547 48.82 -36.68 13.62
N LEU A 548 47.59 -37.03 13.27
CA LEU A 548 47.09 -36.83 11.90
C LEU A 548 46.90 -35.33 11.63
N ILE A 549 47.43 -34.86 10.51
CA ILE A 549 47.31 -33.49 10.02
C ILE A 549 46.89 -33.46 8.55
N GLY A 550 46.19 -32.40 8.18
CA GLY A 550 45.76 -32.10 6.81
C GLY A 550 46.51 -30.91 6.26
N GLY A 551 46.58 -30.78 4.94
CA GLY A 551 47.24 -29.64 4.29
C GLY A 551 46.67 -29.36 2.92
N TYR A 552 47.00 -28.19 2.38
CA TYR A 552 46.61 -27.73 1.05
C TYR A 552 47.85 -27.76 0.14
N ASP A 553 47.76 -28.46 -0.98
CA ASP A 553 48.85 -28.61 -1.97
C ASP A 553 50.18 -29.06 -1.34
N ASN A 554 50.11 -30.08 -0.47
CA ASN A 554 51.25 -30.63 0.28
C ASN A 554 51.98 -29.59 1.17
N SER A 555 51.25 -28.57 1.63
CA SER A 555 51.76 -27.49 2.47
C SER A 555 50.66 -26.97 3.42
N ASN A 556 50.94 -25.90 4.16
CA ASN A 556 49.94 -25.19 4.99
C ASN A 556 49.13 -26.14 5.91
N TRP A 557 49.86 -26.89 6.73
CA TRP A 557 49.30 -27.97 7.51
C TRP A 557 48.45 -27.49 8.69
N PHE A 558 47.38 -28.23 9.00
CA PHE A 558 46.45 -27.99 10.11
C PHE A 558 46.15 -29.28 10.89
N PRO A 559 45.90 -29.21 12.21
CA PRO A 559 45.63 -30.37 13.04
C PRO A 559 44.29 -31.04 12.71
N ILE A 560 44.27 -32.38 12.62
CA ILE A 560 43.03 -33.17 12.39
C ILE A 560 42.64 -34.00 13.62
N GLY A 561 43.55 -34.83 14.14
CA GLY A 561 43.19 -35.78 15.20
C GLY A 561 42.28 -36.91 14.72
N SER A 562 41.40 -37.42 15.58
CA SER A 562 40.40 -38.45 15.24
C SER A 562 39.19 -37.89 14.48
N GLY A 563 39.04 -36.57 14.46
CA GLY A 563 37.93 -35.89 13.83
C GLY A 563 38.16 -34.39 13.74
N ALA A 564 38.18 -33.85 12.52
CA ALA A 564 38.16 -32.41 12.29
C ALA A 564 37.09 -32.03 11.26
N ARG A 565 36.51 -30.86 11.48
CA ARG A 565 35.67 -30.16 10.51
C ARG A 565 36.32 -28.82 10.22
N GLN A 566 36.70 -28.61 8.96
CA GLN A 566 37.47 -27.46 8.52
C GLN A 566 36.75 -26.80 7.35
N ASN A 567 36.47 -25.50 7.47
CA ASN A 567 36.09 -24.68 6.32
C ASN A 567 37.35 -24.30 5.55
N VAL A 568 37.35 -24.50 4.23
CA VAL A 568 38.47 -24.12 3.36
C VAL A 568 38.57 -22.59 3.34
N PRO A 569 39.68 -22.00 3.81
CA PRO A 569 39.81 -20.55 3.88
C PRO A 569 39.78 -19.88 2.49
N ASP A 570 39.42 -18.59 2.44
CA ASP A 570 39.32 -17.81 1.19
C ASP A 570 40.61 -17.77 0.35
N ALA A 571 41.77 -17.96 1.00
CA ALA A 571 43.07 -17.98 0.35
C ALA A 571 43.33 -19.25 -0.49
N TYR A 572 42.53 -20.30 -0.31
CA TYR A 572 42.71 -21.60 -0.97
C TYR A 572 41.52 -21.89 -1.87
N ASP A 573 41.76 -21.83 -3.18
CA ASP A 573 40.77 -22.13 -4.22
C ASP A 573 41.39 -23.09 -5.22
N ASP A 574 40.63 -24.10 -5.65
CA ASP A 574 41.11 -25.20 -6.50
C ASP A 574 42.46 -25.78 -6.01
N CYS A 575 42.51 -26.18 -4.74
CA CYS A 575 43.68 -26.78 -4.09
C CYS A 575 43.48 -28.28 -3.83
N GLU A 576 44.54 -29.08 -3.75
CA GLU A 576 44.44 -30.49 -3.35
C GLU A 576 44.54 -30.67 -1.84
N LEU A 577 43.68 -31.51 -1.27
CA LEU A 577 43.81 -31.96 0.11
C LEU A 577 44.92 -33.01 0.22
N TRP A 578 45.83 -32.80 1.16
CA TRP A 578 46.87 -33.74 1.53
C TRP A 578 46.73 -34.16 2.99
N LEU A 579 47.10 -35.41 3.29
CA LEU A 579 47.11 -35.96 4.64
C LEU A 579 48.51 -36.45 5.00
N ARG A 580 48.95 -36.26 6.23
CA ARG A 580 50.21 -36.82 6.73
C ARG A 580 50.21 -36.91 8.25
N LEU A 581 51.30 -37.42 8.81
CA LEU A 581 51.58 -37.31 10.24
C LEU A 581 52.38 -36.04 10.53
N ASN A 582 52.15 -35.45 11.70
CA ASN A 582 52.98 -34.38 12.24
C ASN A 582 54.30 -34.93 12.78
N ASP A 583 55.08 -35.49 11.87
CA ASP A 583 56.39 -36.09 12.13
C ASP A 583 57.38 -35.67 11.04
N ASP A 584 58.66 -35.57 11.41
CA ASP A 584 59.74 -35.21 10.49
C ASP A 584 60.25 -36.42 9.69
N ASP A 585 60.15 -37.62 10.27
CA ASP A 585 60.52 -38.88 9.64
C ASP A 585 59.46 -39.96 9.87
N MET A 586 58.62 -40.19 8.86
CA MET A 586 57.54 -41.19 8.90
C MET A 586 58.00 -42.60 8.50
N THR A 587 59.31 -42.86 8.43
CA THR A 587 59.84 -44.15 7.96
C THR A 587 60.34 -45.07 9.07
N ASN A 588 60.50 -44.54 10.28
CA ASN A 588 61.13 -45.22 11.41
C ASN A 588 60.11 -45.96 12.31
N GLY A 589 58.81 -45.82 12.04
CA GLY A 589 57.73 -46.44 12.79
C GLY A 589 57.03 -47.62 12.10
N ASN A 590 55.81 -47.93 12.57
CA ASN A 590 54.87 -48.81 11.87
C ASN A 590 53.40 -48.54 12.26
N GLY A 591 52.46 -48.98 11.42
CA GLY A 591 51.02 -48.88 11.65
C GLY A 591 50.35 -47.84 10.75
N VAL A 592 49.02 -47.79 10.78
CA VAL A 592 48.23 -46.93 9.89
C VAL A 592 46.99 -46.38 10.60
N PHE A 593 46.53 -45.24 10.13
CA PHE A 593 45.21 -44.68 10.38
C PHE A 593 44.33 -44.87 9.16
N ASP A 594 43.10 -45.32 9.39
CA ASP A 594 42.04 -45.34 8.38
C ASP A 594 41.32 -43.99 8.44
N VAL A 595 41.49 -43.19 7.40
CA VAL A 595 41.00 -41.81 7.32
C VAL A 595 39.86 -41.73 6.32
N THR A 596 38.71 -41.26 6.78
CA THR A 596 37.55 -40.97 5.93
C THR A 596 37.43 -39.48 5.72
N VAL A 597 37.36 -39.04 4.46
CA VAL A 597 37.15 -37.64 4.09
C VAL A 597 35.77 -37.50 3.45
N SER A 598 35.02 -36.51 3.91
CA SER A 598 33.77 -36.07 3.29
C SER A 598 33.83 -34.59 3.03
N VAL A 599 33.30 -34.16 1.90
CA VAL A 599 33.31 -32.76 1.47
C VAL A 599 31.88 -32.31 1.24
N ARG A 600 31.55 -31.13 1.75
CA ARG A 600 30.32 -30.42 1.45
C ARG A 600 30.67 -29.18 0.63
N ARG A 601 30.26 -29.19 -0.64
CA ARG A 601 30.65 -28.18 -1.63
C ARG A 601 29.89 -26.87 -1.47
N ARG A 602 30.57 -25.73 -1.58
CA ARG A 602 29.92 -24.42 -1.78
C ARG A 602 29.56 -24.28 -3.27
N LEU A 603 28.28 -24.14 -3.58
CA LEU A 603 27.77 -23.85 -4.93
C LEU A 603 27.84 -22.35 -5.22
N PRO A 604 27.70 -21.92 -6.50
CA PRO A 604 27.83 -20.53 -6.91
C PRO A 604 26.91 -19.59 -6.12
N VAL A 605 27.39 -18.36 -5.94
CA VAL A 605 26.65 -17.25 -5.33
C VAL A 605 25.37 -17.00 -6.14
N ILE A 606 24.21 -17.12 -5.50
CA ILE A 606 22.94 -16.70 -6.10
C ILE A 606 22.59 -15.35 -5.47
N ASN A 607 22.55 -14.31 -6.29
CA ASN A 607 22.03 -13.02 -5.84
C ASN A 607 20.53 -13.21 -5.53
N ALA A 608 20.18 -13.18 -4.25
CA ALA A 608 18.80 -13.41 -3.80
C ALA A 608 17.82 -12.33 -4.31
N LEU A 609 18.31 -11.25 -4.93
CA LEU A 609 17.52 -10.17 -5.53
C LEU A 609 17.19 -10.38 -7.02
N GLY A 610 17.58 -11.50 -7.65
CA GLY A 610 17.23 -11.79 -9.04
C GLY A 610 17.92 -13.01 -9.61
#